data_AF-A0A4R4LIN6-F1
#
_entry.id   AF-A0A4R4LIN6-F1
#
_cell.length_a   1.000
_cell.length_b   1.000
_cell.length_c   1.000
_cell.angle_alpha   90.00
_cell.angle_beta   90.00
_cell.angle_gamma   90.00
#
_symmetry.space_group_name_H-M   'P 1'
#
loop_
_entity.id
_entity.type
_entity.pdbx_description
1 polymer ?
#
loop_
_entity_poly.entity_id
_entity_poly.type
_entity_poly.pdbx_seq_one_letter_code
_entity_poly.pdbx_strand_id
1 'polypeptide(L)' 'MLIDCDRCRVRGAGCAGCLVTALLDDPSADLGPAEIRAVEVFARAGFDVQVLADESRPVRPAHRRRAA' A
#
# COMPACT_ATOMS: atom_id res chain seq x y z
N MET A 1 -4.50 6.63 -21.54
CA MET A 1 -5.74 7.29 -21.05
C MET A 1 -5.49 7.71 -19.62
N LEU A 2 -5.63 9.00 -19.31
CA LEU A 2 -5.40 9.57 -17.97
C LEU A 2 -6.76 10.00 -17.41
N ILE A 3 -7.11 9.52 -16.23
CA ILE A 3 -8.28 9.98 -15.49
C ILE A 3 -7.75 10.87 -14.38
N ASP A 4 -8.11 12.16 -14.43
CA ASP A 4 -7.79 13.12 -13.37
C ASP A 4 -8.82 12.95 -12.24
N CYS A 5 -8.50 12.03 -11.33
CA CYS A 5 -9.32 11.76 -10.17
C CYS A 5 -9.35 12.95 -9.20
N ASP A 6 -8.33 13.82 -9.19
CA ASP A 6 -8.28 15.00 -8.32
C ASP A 6 -9.30 16.06 -8.72
N ARG A 7 -9.64 16.16 -10.02
CA ARG A 7 -10.67 17.09 -10.53
C ARG A 7 -12.02 16.45 -10.83
N CYS A 8 -12.19 15.17 -10.50
CA CYS A 8 -13.42 14.44 -10.81
C CYS A 8 -14.60 14.93 -9.96
N ARG A 9 -15.60 15.56 -10.59
CA ARG A 9 -16.78 16.13 -9.90
C ARG A 9 -17.68 15.10 -9.21
N VAL A 10 -17.56 13.81 -9.55
CA VAL A 10 -18.33 12.73 -8.91
C VAL A 10 -17.49 11.91 -7.93
N ARG A 11 -16.28 12.36 -7.58
CA ARG A 11 -15.41 11.68 -6.62
C ARG A 11 -16.14 11.50 -5.27
N GLY A 12 -15.94 10.34 -4.65
CA GLY A 12 -16.67 9.93 -3.45
C GLY A 12 -17.99 9.23 -3.82
N ALA A 13 -19.00 9.99 -4.24
CA ALA A 13 -20.35 9.45 -4.48
C ALA A 13 -20.41 8.43 -5.64
N GLY A 14 -19.63 8.63 -6.70
CA GLY A 14 -19.55 7.72 -7.85
C GLY A 14 -18.41 6.70 -7.76
N CYS A 15 -17.61 6.72 -6.69
CA CYS A 15 -16.37 5.96 -6.59
C CYS A 15 -16.44 4.77 -5.63
N ALA A 16 -17.64 4.37 -5.20
CA ALA A 16 -17.83 3.16 -4.40
C ALA A 16 -17.24 1.94 -5.13
N GLY A 17 -16.22 1.30 -4.52
CA GLY A 17 -15.50 0.17 -5.12
C GLY A 17 -14.45 0.55 -6.18
N CYS A 18 -14.16 1.83 -6.37
CA CYS A 18 -13.07 2.27 -7.24
C CYS A 18 -11.72 1.99 -6.59
N LEU A 19 -10.83 1.26 -7.29
CA LEU A 19 -9.46 1.00 -6.84
C LEU A 19 -8.70 2.30 -6.49
N VAL A 20 -8.95 3.39 -7.21
CA VAL A 20 -8.29 4.68 -6.97
C VAL A 20 -8.69 5.27 -5.61
N THR A 21 -9.91 5.03 -5.13
CA THR A 21 -10.34 5.46 -3.80
C THR A 21 -9.62 4.68 -2.71
N ALA A 22 -9.51 3.36 -2.84
CA ALA A 22 -8.76 2.53 -1.90
C ALA A 22 -7.27 2.90 -1.83
N LEU A 23 -6.65 3.24 -2.96
CA LEU A 23 -5.25 3.66 -3.03
C LEU A 23 -5.00 5.07 -2.47
N LEU A 24 -6.00 5.96 -2.50
CA LEU A 24 -5.86 7.33 -2.01
C LEU A 24 -6.26 7.48 -0.54
N ASP A 25 -7.18 6.65 -0.05
CA ASP A 25 -7.74 6.75 1.31
C ASP A 25 -7.00 5.90 2.35
N ASP A 26 -6.09 5.01 1.93
CA ASP A 26 -5.23 4.24 2.83
C ASP A 26 -3.74 4.60 2.65
N PRO A 27 -3.29 5.77 3.15
CA PRO A 27 -1.91 6.22 3.01
C PRO A 27 -0.96 5.62 4.05
N SER A 28 -1.44 4.79 4.97
CA SER A 28 -0.63 4.30 6.09
C SER A 28 -0.57 2.78 6.10
N ALA A 29 0.47 2.25 5.47
CA ALA A 29 1.01 0.96 5.90
C ALA A 29 1.57 1.16 7.31
N ASP A 30 0.71 1.03 8.32
CA ASP A 30 1.14 1.02 9.71
C ASP A 30 2.10 -0.14 9.91
N LEU A 31 3.33 0.16 10.35
CA LEU A 31 4.31 -0.86 10.67
C LEU A 31 3.78 -1.72 11.82
N GLY A 32 3.57 -2.99 11.54
CA GLY A 32 3.24 -3.99 12.54
C GLY A 32 4.41 -4.24 13.50
N PRO A 33 4.16 -4.90 14.64
CA PRO A 33 5.17 -5.12 15.68
C PRO A 33 6.45 -5.82 15.18
N ALA A 34 6.32 -6.73 14.21
CA ALA A 34 7.46 -7.43 13.63
C ALA A 34 8.34 -6.51 12.76
N GLU A 35 7.73 -5.57 12.04
CA GLU A 35 8.43 -4.62 11.18
C GLU A 35 9.15 -3.56 12.03
N ILE A 36 8.50 -3.08 13.08
CA ILE A 36 9.13 -2.20 14.09
C ILE A 36 10.38 -2.88 14.67
N ARG A 37 10.27 -4.14 15.09
CA ARG A 37 11.42 -4.90 15.61
C ARG A 37 12.54 -5.04 14.59
N ALA A 38 12.23 -5.22 13.31
CA ALA A 38 13.24 -5.32 12.26
C ALA A 38 14.01 -3.99 12.10
N VAL A 39 13.30 -2.86 12.08
CA VAL A 39 13.90 -1.52 12.05
C VAL A 39 14.85 -1.32 13.23
N GLU A 40 14.43 -1.68 14.44
CA GLU A 40 15.28 -1.58 15.64
C GLU A 40 16.57 -2.40 15.54
N VAL A 41 16.48 -3.62 14.99
CA VAL A 41 17.66 -4.48 14.80
C VAL A 41 18.65 -3.85 13.83
N PHE A 42 18.17 -3.32 12.70
CA PHE A 42 19.04 -2.66 11.72
C PHE A 42 19.68 -1.39 12.28
N ALA A 43 18.92 -0.55 12.98
CA ALA A 43 19.46 0.65 13.60
C ALA A 43 20.55 0.31 14.62
N ARG A 44 20.35 -0.71 15.46
CA ARG A 44 21.34 -1.17 16.43
C ARG A 44 22.59 -1.79 15.80
N ALA A 45 22.48 -2.31 14.59
CA ALA A 45 23.62 -2.78 13.81
C ALA A 45 24.39 -1.63 13.12
N GLY A 46 23.96 -0.37 13.29
CA GLY A 46 24.64 0.81 12.75
C GLY A 46 24.21 1.20 11.33
N PHE A 47 23.11 0.63 10.83
CA PHE A 47 22.53 1.04 9.55
C PHE A 47 21.72 2.33 9.70
N ASP A 48 21.79 3.19 8.70
CA ASP A 48 20.86 4.30 8.52
C ASP A 48 19.59 3.77 7.86
N VAL A 49 18.48 3.76 8.60
CA VAL A 49 17.23 3.10 8.19
C VAL A 49 16.22 4.15 7.76
N GLN A 50 15.86 4.13 6.48
CA GLN A 50 14.78 4.95 5.94
C GLN A 50 13.52 4.10 5.76
N VAL A 51 12.43 4.49 6.44
CA VAL A 51 11.10 3.91 6.19
C VAL A 51 10.46 4.66 5.04
N LEU A 52 10.23 3.96 3.93
CA LEU A 52 9.52 4.51 2.78
C LEU A 52 8.01 4.36 3.01
N ALA A 53 7.24 5.39 2.67
CA ALA A 53 5.80 5.24 2.55
C ALA A 53 5.49 4.22 1.45
N ASP A 54 4.43 3.43 1.62
CA ASP A 54 4.11 2.32 0.73
C ASP A 54 3.89 2.82 -0.71
N GLU A 55 4.83 2.49 -1.59
CA GLU A 55 4.60 2.51 -3.03
C GLU A 55 3.97 1.18 -3.40
N SER A 56 2.65 1.09 -3.23
CA SER A 56 1.79 -0.09 -3.46
C SER A 56 2.48 -1.24 -4.17
N ARG A 57 3.13 -2.13 -3.40
CA ARG A 57 3.79 -3.29 -3.99
C ARG A 57 2.70 -4.13 -4.65
N PRO A 58 2.76 -4.41 -5.97
CA PRO A 58 1.72 -5.19 -6.61
C PRO A 58 1.67 -6.58 -5.98
N VAL A 59 0.56 -6.87 -5.28
CA VAL A 59 0.29 -8.21 -4.74
C VAL A 59 0.23 -9.15 -5.93
N ARG A 60 1.22 -10.05 -6.04
CA ARG A 60 1.19 -11.09 -7.06
C ARG A 60 0.00 -11.99 -6.77
N PRO A 61 -0.94 -12.18 -7.72
CA PRO A 61 -2.09 -13.04 -7.48
C PRO A 61 -1.60 -14.45 -7.14
N ALA A 62 -2.06 -14.98 -6.00
CA ALA A 62 -1.78 -16.35 -5.63
C ALA A 62 -2.40 -17.27 -6.69
N HIS A 63 -1.56 -17.98 -7.45
CA HIS A 63 -2.03 -18.99 -8.38
C HIS A 63 -2.74 -20.09 -7.58
N ARG A 64 -4.08 -20.09 -7.60
CA ARG A 64 -4.86 -21.21 -7.09
C ARG A 64 -4.55 -22.42 -7.97
N ARG A 65 -3.79 -23.38 -7.44
CA ARG A 65 -3.66 -24.69 -8.06
C ARG A 65 -5.06 -25.30 -8.07
N ARG A 66 -5.65 -25.49 -9.24
CA ARG A 66 -6.87 -26.27 -9.40
C ARG A 66 -6.52 -27.71 -9.02
N ALA A 67 -7.14 -28.22 -7.96
CA ALA A 67 -7.13 -29.65 -7.68
C ALA A 67 -7.99 -30.33 -8.76
N ALA A 68 -7.44 -31.39 -9.37
CA ALA A 68 -8.13 -32.27 -10.31
C ALA A 68 -8.77 -33.43 -9.55
#